data_AF-A0A168GAR1-F1
#
_entry.id   AF-A0A168GAR1-F1
#
_cell.length_a   1.000
_cell.length_b   1.000
_cell.length_c   1.000
_cell.angle_alpha   90.00
_cell.angle_beta   90.00
_cell.angle_gamma   90.00
#
_symmetry.space_group_name_H-M   'P 1'
#
loop_
_entity.id
_entity.type
_entity.pdbx_description
1 polymer ?
#
loop_
_entity_poly.entity_id
_entity_poly.type
_entity_poly.pdbx_seq_one_letter_code
_entity_poly.pdbx_strand_id
1 'polypeptide(L)'
;MDDAIEVSKQIREVGEVFASQRADDYLFVRRDLERLAREAFINKGGKPINKFPHYMTLGSCEWLATWYKNPGNLTIDWNDFSQELVSFTYGDLFPTMRYQDEKPYRKQVYTKKEIGEVIKEFGMPQEWNKNGDKGPERYIEVQIWDEEVIKKFCKLD
;
A
#
# COMPACT_ATOMS: atom_id res chain seq x y z
N MET A 1 3.66 -0.79 20.88
CA MET A 1 2.27 -0.73 20.33
C MET A 1 1.63 0.57 20.73
N ASP A 2 1.88 0.98 21.97
CA ASP A 2 1.36 2.20 22.58
C ASP A 2 1.86 3.47 21.87
N ASP A 3 3.14 3.53 21.48
CA ASP A 3 3.69 4.69 20.76
C ASP A 3 2.95 5.00 19.45
N ALA A 4 2.59 3.98 18.67
CA ALA A 4 1.88 4.18 17.40
C ALA A 4 0.43 4.65 17.61
N ILE A 5 -0.21 4.18 18.68
CA ILE A 5 -1.56 4.62 19.06
C ILE A 5 -1.52 6.07 19.52
N GLU A 6 -0.54 6.43 20.33
CA GLU A 6 -0.34 7.79 20.83
C GLU A 6 -0.06 8.77 19.69
N VAL A 7 0.87 8.45 18.77
CA VAL A 7 1.12 9.27 17.58
C VAL A 7 -0.14 9.41 16.72
N SER A 8 -0.90 8.32 16.53
CA SER A 8 -2.17 8.36 15.77
C SER A 8 -3.19 9.29 16.42
N LYS A 9 -3.29 9.28 17.76
CA LYS A 9 -4.15 10.17 18.53
C LYS A 9 -3.74 11.64 18.35
N GLN A 10 -2.44 11.94 18.46
CA GLN A 10 -1.91 13.29 18.25
C GLN A 10 -2.22 13.82 16.83
N ILE A 11 -2.08 12.98 15.79
CA ILE A 11 -2.43 13.37 14.41
C ILE A 11 -3.93 13.70 14.28
N ARG A 12 -4.80 12.97 14.97
CA ARG A 12 -6.24 13.27 15.01
C ARG A 12 -6.53 14.60 15.70
N GLU A 13 -5.87 14.87 16.83
CA GLU A 13 -6.01 16.12 17.57
C GLU A 13 -5.55 17.34 16.76
N VAL A 14 -4.48 17.21 15.98
CA VAL A 14 -3.98 18.28 15.09
C VAL A 14 -4.96 18.55 13.94
N GLY A 15 -5.57 17.52 13.35
CA GLY A 15 -6.66 17.70 12.38
C GLY A 15 -6.25 18.13 10.97
N GLU A 16 -4.98 18.46 10.71
CA GLU A 16 -4.55 19.17 9.49
C GLU A 16 -4.35 18.31 8.23
N VAL A 17 -4.25 16.99 8.36
CA VAL A 17 -3.91 16.07 7.24
C VAL A 17 -4.93 14.95 7.10
N PHE A 18 -5.00 14.30 5.93
CA PHE A 18 -5.99 13.25 5.66
C PHE A 18 -6.01 12.12 6.72
N ALA A 19 -4.85 11.79 7.31
CA ALA A 19 -4.74 10.78 8.36
C ALA A 19 -5.46 11.14 9.67
N SER A 20 -5.81 12.41 9.90
CA SER A 20 -6.57 12.84 11.09
C SER A 20 -8.02 12.34 11.09
N GLN A 21 -8.54 11.92 9.93
CA GLN A 21 -9.92 11.45 9.76
C GLN A 21 -10.08 9.94 10.00
N ARG A 22 -9.03 9.25 10.47
CA ARG A 22 -9.06 7.79 10.69
C ARG A 22 -9.81 7.45 11.98
N ALA A 23 -10.56 6.35 11.95
CA ALA A 23 -11.25 5.83 13.13
C ALA A 23 -10.27 5.30 14.19
N ASP A 24 -10.72 5.20 15.45
CA ASP A 24 -9.89 4.74 16.57
C ASP A 24 -9.38 3.31 16.40
N ASP A 25 -10.15 2.45 15.74
CA ASP A 25 -9.81 1.05 15.45
C ASP A 25 -8.85 0.89 14.25
N TYR A 26 -8.49 1.98 13.58
CA TYR A 26 -7.71 1.95 12.34
C TYR A 26 -6.44 1.11 12.45
N LEU A 27 -5.66 1.27 13.54
CA LEU A 27 -4.41 0.53 13.73
C LEU A 27 -4.63 -0.96 13.97
N PHE A 28 -5.74 -1.34 14.60
CA PHE A 28 -6.10 -2.73 14.80
C PHE A 28 -6.45 -3.38 13.45
N VAL A 29 -7.35 -2.73 12.69
CA VAL A 29 -7.75 -3.21 11.36
C VAL A 29 -6.55 -3.27 10.41
N ARG A 30 -5.72 -2.22 10.38
CA ARG A 30 -4.49 -2.16 9.57
C ARG A 30 -3.62 -3.38 9.79
N ARG A 31 -3.33 -3.72 11.04
CA ARG A 31 -2.45 -4.84 11.39
C ARG A 31 -3.04 -6.20 11.02
N ASP A 32 -4.35 -6.35 11.14
CA ASP A 32 -5.00 -7.58 10.71
C ASP A 32 -4.93 -7.74 9.18
N LEU A 33 -5.20 -6.67 8.43
CA LEU A 33 -5.06 -6.68 6.97
C LEU A 33 -3.61 -6.92 6.53
N GLU A 34 -2.63 -6.30 7.18
CA GLU A 34 -1.20 -6.54 6.95
C GLU A 34 -0.81 -8.00 7.17
N ARG A 35 -1.31 -8.60 8.25
CA ARG A 35 -1.10 -10.02 8.56
C ARG A 35 -1.69 -10.90 7.46
N LEU A 36 -2.94 -10.67 7.07
CA LEU A 36 -3.61 -11.42 6.00
C LEU A 36 -2.87 -11.27 4.66
N ALA A 37 -2.41 -10.07 4.33
CA ALA A 37 -1.65 -9.82 3.11
C ALA A 37 -0.30 -10.57 3.13
N ARG A 38 0.39 -10.54 4.27
CA ARG A 38 1.66 -11.26 4.47
C ARG A 38 1.48 -12.77 4.32
N GLU A 39 0.45 -13.34 4.94
CA GLU A 39 0.11 -14.76 4.85
C GLU A 39 -0.23 -15.16 3.41
N ALA A 40 -1.07 -14.37 2.71
CA ALA A 40 -1.41 -14.60 1.32
C ALA A 40 -0.16 -14.55 0.41
N PHE A 41 0.75 -13.62 0.66
CA PHE A 41 2.00 -13.52 -0.09
C PHE A 41 2.92 -14.72 0.15
N ILE A 42 3.07 -15.17 1.41
CA ILE A 42 3.84 -16.38 1.75
C ILE A 42 3.28 -17.61 1.04
N ASN A 43 1.96 -17.77 1.02
CA ASN A 43 1.30 -18.89 0.35
C ASN A 43 1.56 -18.91 -1.17
N LYS A 44 1.94 -17.77 -1.76
CA LYS A 44 2.35 -17.63 -3.16
C LYS A 44 3.87 -17.73 -3.39
N GLY A 45 4.64 -18.12 -2.36
CA GLY A 45 6.09 -18.28 -2.42
C GLY A 45 6.89 -17.03 -2.03
N GLY A 46 6.22 -15.97 -1.55
CA GLY A 46 6.87 -14.81 -0.97
C GLY A 46 7.65 -15.16 0.30
N LYS A 47 8.73 -14.42 0.56
CA LYS A 47 9.63 -14.58 1.72
C LYS A 47 9.76 -13.26 2.50
N PRO A 48 8.65 -12.66 2.98
CA PRO A 48 8.68 -11.38 3.67
C PRO A 48 9.54 -11.44 4.94
N ILE A 49 10.56 -10.59 5.00
CA ILE A 49 11.52 -10.52 6.12
C ILE A 49 10.92 -9.68 7.25
N ASN A 50 10.40 -8.51 6.92
CA ASN A 50 9.77 -7.60 7.88
C ASN A 50 8.39 -8.11 8.33
N LYS A 51 8.02 -7.71 9.55
CA LYS A 51 6.69 -7.96 10.10
C LYS A 51 5.61 -7.08 9.45
N PHE A 52 5.98 -5.84 9.13
CA PHE A 52 5.12 -4.84 8.49
C PHE A 52 5.82 -4.34 7.23
N PRO A 53 5.11 -4.08 6.14
CA PRO A 53 5.75 -3.65 4.91
C PRO A 53 5.97 -2.13 4.91
N HIS A 54 6.92 -1.68 4.11
CA HIS A 54 6.93 -0.32 3.60
C HIS A 54 6.01 -0.21 2.40
N TYR A 55 5.23 0.87 2.34
CA TYR A 55 4.22 1.07 1.30
C TYR A 55 4.75 1.99 0.21
N MET A 56 4.57 1.60 -1.04
CA MET A 56 4.80 2.42 -2.22
C MET A 56 3.63 2.27 -3.20
N THR A 57 3.70 3.01 -4.31
CA THR A 57 2.77 2.85 -5.44
C THR A 57 3.53 2.36 -6.66
N LEU A 58 2.91 1.49 -7.46
CA LEU A 58 3.48 1.08 -8.73
C LEU A 58 3.16 2.17 -9.76
N GLY A 59 4.16 3.01 -10.06
CA GLY A 59 3.98 4.24 -10.83
C GLY A 59 3.46 5.39 -9.97
N SER A 60 3.66 6.63 -10.43
CA SER A 60 3.28 7.84 -9.69
C SER A 60 1.77 7.97 -9.47
N CYS A 61 1.35 8.42 -8.29
CA CYS A 61 -0.05 8.73 -7.98
C CYS A 61 -0.19 10.15 -7.42
N GLU A 62 -0.61 11.09 -8.27
CA GLU A 62 -0.76 12.51 -7.89
C GLU A 62 -1.79 12.72 -6.76
N TRP A 63 -2.82 11.87 -6.69
CA TRP A 63 -3.83 11.96 -5.65
C TRP A 63 -3.24 11.80 -4.25
N LEU A 64 -2.28 10.91 -4.04
CA LEU A 64 -1.63 10.72 -2.74
C LEU A 64 -0.76 11.92 -2.33
N ALA A 65 -0.22 12.69 -3.29
CA ALA A 65 0.54 13.90 -2.98
C ALA A 65 -0.33 14.94 -2.26
N THR A 66 -1.64 14.96 -2.52
CA THR A 66 -2.60 15.87 -1.86
C THR A 66 -2.78 15.60 -0.37
N TRP A 67 -2.31 14.45 0.14
CA TRP A 67 -2.41 14.10 1.57
C TRP A 67 -1.37 14.81 2.42
N TYR A 68 -0.36 15.44 1.80
CA TYR A 68 0.75 16.10 2.46
C TYR A 68 0.74 17.60 2.16
N LYS A 69 1.13 18.41 3.15
CA LYS A 69 1.28 19.86 2.97
C LYS A 69 2.43 20.19 2.01
N ASN A 70 3.55 19.49 2.14
CA ASN A 70 4.74 19.61 1.30
C ASN A 70 5.18 18.19 0.84
N PRO A 71 4.64 17.66 -0.26
CA PRO A 71 4.95 16.30 -0.70
C PRO A 71 6.36 16.21 -1.27
N GLY A 72 7.10 15.18 -0.85
CA GLY A 72 8.32 14.71 -1.53
C GLY A 72 8.05 13.38 -2.24
N ASN A 73 8.81 13.07 -3.29
CA ASN A 73 8.68 11.83 -4.04
C ASN A 73 10.00 11.05 -4.03
N LEU A 74 9.92 9.76 -3.76
CA LEU A 74 11.00 8.80 -3.92
C LEU A 74 10.60 7.78 -4.99
N THR A 75 11.41 7.65 -6.03
CA THR A 75 11.21 6.67 -7.10
C THR A 75 12.35 5.67 -7.07
N ILE A 76 12.00 4.39 -7.03
CA ILE A 76 12.93 3.26 -7.04
C ILE A 76 12.53 2.38 -8.22
N ASP A 77 13.51 1.89 -8.98
CA ASP A 77 13.24 0.98 -10.08
C ASP A 77 12.68 -0.33 -9.50
N TRP A 78 11.54 -0.80 -10.00
CA TRP A 78 10.92 -2.02 -9.51
C TRP A 78 11.83 -3.26 -9.66
N ASN A 79 12.85 -3.21 -10.53
CA ASN A 79 13.85 -4.26 -10.74
C ASN A 79 14.87 -4.34 -9.60
N ASP A 80 14.98 -3.31 -8.78
CA ASP A 80 15.82 -3.32 -7.58
C ASP A 80 15.21 -4.19 -6.45
N PHE A 81 13.94 -4.57 -6.57
CA PHE A 81 13.26 -5.44 -5.63
C PHE A 81 13.27 -6.89 -6.08
N SER A 82 13.69 -7.78 -5.17
CA SER A 82 13.48 -9.22 -5.32
C SER A 82 11.99 -9.52 -5.35
N GLN A 83 11.55 -10.33 -6.31
CA GLN A 83 10.15 -10.76 -6.45
C GLN A 83 9.61 -11.51 -5.21
N GLU A 84 10.50 -12.10 -4.41
CA GLU A 84 10.13 -12.80 -3.17
C GLU A 84 9.90 -11.84 -2.00
N LEU A 85 10.29 -10.56 -2.13
CA LEU A 85 10.26 -9.56 -1.06
C LEU A 85 9.25 -8.44 -1.31
N VAL A 86 8.53 -8.48 -2.43
CA VAL A 86 7.57 -7.46 -2.81
C VAL A 86 6.25 -8.09 -3.25
N SER A 87 5.15 -7.56 -2.72
CA SER A 87 3.80 -7.94 -3.10
C SER A 87 2.96 -6.73 -3.46
N PHE A 88 1.80 -6.97 -4.06
CA PHE A 88 0.95 -5.93 -4.63
C PHE A 88 -0.51 -6.17 -4.30
N THR A 89 -1.28 -5.09 -4.17
CA THR A 89 -2.74 -5.12 -4.25
C THR A 89 -3.21 -4.21 -5.38
N TYR A 90 -4.24 -4.63 -6.10
CA TYR A 90 -4.85 -3.81 -7.15
C TYR A 90 -5.78 -2.78 -6.52
N GLY A 91 -5.20 -1.69 -6.02
CA GLY A 91 -5.84 -0.75 -5.12
C GLY A 91 -5.14 -0.68 -3.76
N ASP A 92 -5.56 0.28 -2.93
CA ASP A 92 -5.20 0.34 -1.51
C ASP A 92 -5.62 -0.96 -0.80
N LEU A 93 -4.83 -1.42 0.17
CA LEU A 93 -5.07 -2.66 0.90
C LEU A 93 -6.44 -2.69 1.59
N PHE A 94 -6.91 -1.57 2.14
CA PHE A 94 -8.19 -1.51 2.84
C PHE A 94 -9.38 -1.84 1.93
N PRO A 95 -9.65 -1.08 0.84
CA PRO A 95 -10.73 -1.40 -0.06
C PRO A 95 -10.51 -2.73 -0.78
N THR A 96 -9.26 -3.08 -1.11
CA THR A 96 -8.98 -4.39 -1.74
C THR A 96 -9.48 -5.55 -0.88
N MET A 97 -9.26 -5.51 0.43
CA MET A 97 -9.63 -6.61 1.33
C MET A 97 -11.06 -6.51 1.88
N ARG A 98 -11.68 -5.32 1.90
CA ARG A 98 -12.94 -5.09 2.62
C ARG A 98 -14.10 -4.62 1.76
N TYR A 99 -13.85 -4.03 0.60
CA TYR A 99 -14.91 -3.49 -0.26
C TYR A 99 -15.69 -4.64 -0.92
N GLN A 100 -17.01 -4.54 -0.93
CA GLN A 100 -17.93 -5.61 -1.37
C GLN A 100 -18.55 -5.23 -2.72
N ASP A 101 -17.81 -5.43 -3.79
CA ASP A 101 -18.28 -5.20 -5.17
C ASP A 101 -17.98 -6.38 -6.11
N GLU A 102 -17.55 -7.52 -5.54
CA GLU A 102 -17.28 -8.79 -6.22
C GLU A 102 -16.29 -8.70 -7.40
N LYS A 103 -15.57 -7.58 -7.54
CA LYS A 103 -14.58 -7.44 -8.61
C LYS A 103 -13.50 -8.53 -8.47
N PRO A 104 -13.02 -9.12 -9.57
CA PRO A 104 -12.15 -10.30 -9.55
C PRO A 104 -10.81 -10.05 -8.84
N TYR A 105 -10.38 -8.79 -8.74
CA TYR A 105 -9.15 -8.39 -8.08
C TYR A 105 -9.30 -8.07 -6.58
N ARG A 106 -10.47 -8.28 -5.98
CA ARG A 106 -10.70 -8.12 -4.54
C ARG A 106 -10.13 -9.29 -3.75
N LYS A 107 -9.78 -9.02 -2.49
CA LYS A 107 -9.31 -10.02 -1.51
C LYS A 107 -8.11 -10.84 -2.00
N GLN A 108 -7.29 -10.24 -2.86
CA GLN A 108 -6.11 -10.88 -3.43
C GLN A 108 -4.87 -10.01 -3.20
N VAL A 109 -3.76 -10.70 -2.97
CA VAL A 109 -2.41 -10.14 -3.03
C VAL A 109 -1.70 -10.79 -4.21
N TYR A 110 -0.94 -10.01 -4.94
CA TYR A 110 -0.26 -10.43 -6.16
C TYR A 110 1.26 -10.43 -5.97
N THR A 111 1.90 -11.41 -6.60
CA THR A 111 3.35 -11.40 -6.84
C THR A 111 3.69 -10.44 -7.99
N LYS A 112 4.99 -10.15 -8.17
CA LYS A 112 5.46 -9.31 -9.28
C LYS A 112 5.04 -9.85 -10.67
N LYS A 113 4.95 -11.17 -10.83
CA LYS A 113 4.47 -11.79 -12.08
C LYS A 113 2.97 -11.57 -12.26
N GLU A 114 2.17 -11.92 -11.26
CA GLU A 114 0.71 -11.86 -11.34
C GLU A 114 0.21 -10.42 -11.52
N ILE A 115 0.83 -9.43 -10.85
CA ILE A 115 0.39 -8.03 -10.99
C ILE A 115 0.54 -7.53 -12.43
N GLY A 116 1.55 -8.01 -13.17
CA GLY A 116 1.70 -7.71 -14.59
C GLY A 116 0.54 -8.26 -15.44
N GLU A 117 0.03 -9.43 -15.10
CA GLU A 117 -1.14 -10.05 -15.75
C GLU A 117 -2.42 -9.26 -15.42
N VAL A 118 -2.61 -8.87 -14.15
CA VAL A 118 -3.74 -8.04 -13.72
C VAL A 118 -3.74 -6.67 -14.41
N ILE A 119 -2.58 -6.02 -14.53
CA ILE A 119 -2.45 -4.75 -15.26
C ILE A 119 -2.79 -4.93 -16.73
N LYS A 120 -2.36 -6.04 -17.36
CA LYS A 120 -2.69 -6.32 -18.76
C LYS A 120 -4.19 -6.49 -18.97
N GLU A 121 -4.90 -7.06 -18.00
CA GLU A 121 -6.35 -7.29 -18.08
C GLU A 121 -7.18 -6.04 -17.76
N PHE A 122 -6.85 -5.31 -16.68
CA PHE A 122 -7.67 -4.22 -16.15
C PHE A 122 -7.09 -2.82 -16.37
N GLY A 123 -5.84 -2.71 -16.84
CA GLY A 123 -5.11 -1.46 -16.96
C GLY A 123 -4.58 -0.92 -15.62
N MET A 124 -3.95 0.25 -15.66
CA MET A 124 -3.47 0.95 -14.45
C MET A 124 -4.60 1.82 -13.86
N PRO A 125 -4.96 1.68 -12.56
CA PRO A 125 -5.94 2.55 -11.90
C PRO A 125 -5.64 4.04 -12.03
N GLN A 126 -4.35 4.40 -12.05
CA GLN A 126 -3.88 5.76 -12.27
C GLN A 126 -4.27 6.34 -13.63
N GLU A 127 -4.61 5.49 -14.61
CA GLU A 127 -5.03 5.90 -15.95
C GLU A 127 -6.56 5.88 -16.08
N TRP A 128 -7.20 4.75 -15.77
CA TRP A 128 -8.65 4.59 -16.02
C TRP A 128 -9.54 5.16 -14.91
N ASN A 129 -8.99 5.40 -13.70
CA ASN A 129 -9.70 5.90 -12.52
C ASN A 129 -8.90 6.95 -11.71
N LYS A 130 -8.10 7.79 -12.37
CA LYS A 130 -7.30 8.84 -11.71
C LYS A 130 -8.07 9.70 -10.70
N ASN A 131 -9.34 10.00 -11.02
CA ASN A 131 -10.23 10.82 -10.20
C ASN A 131 -11.00 10.02 -9.15
N GLY A 132 -10.92 8.68 -9.18
CA GLY A 132 -11.61 7.74 -8.30
C GLY A 132 -13.13 7.72 -8.40
N ASP A 133 -13.69 8.17 -9.52
CA ASP A 133 -15.14 8.23 -9.75
C ASP A 133 -15.76 6.85 -10.03
N LYS A 134 -14.93 5.85 -10.36
CA LYS A 134 -15.35 4.49 -10.75
C LYS A 134 -15.08 3.41 -9.69
N GLY A 135 -14.80 3.84 -8.47
CA GLY A 135 -14.47 2.97 -7.35
C GLY A 135 -13.22 3.42 -6.59
N PRO A 136 -12.84 2.67 -5.54
CA PRO A 136 -11.75 3.08 -4.65
C PRO A 136 -10.34 2.88 -5.25
N GLU A 137 -10.21 2.17 -6.37
CA GLU A 137 -8.92 1.95 -7.04
C GLU A 137 -8.38 3.25 -7.65
N ARG A 138 -7.35 3.86 -7.05
CA ARG A 138 -6.67 5.02 -7.65
C ARG A 138 -5.20 4.78 -7.97
N TYR A 139 -4.65 3.69 -7.44
CA TYR A 139 -3.28 3.23 -7.65
C TYR A 139 -3.17 1.74 -7.40
N ILE A 140 -2.08 1.14 -7.83
CA ILE A 140 -1.65 -0.19 -7.37
C ILE A 140 -0.72 0.02 -6.17
N GLU A 141 -1.07 -0.57 -5.04
CA GLU A 141 -0.25 -0.50 -3.83
C GLU A 141 0.85 -1.56 -3.91
N VAL A 142 2.05 -1.18 -3.48
CA VAL A 142 3.22 -2.04 -3.36
C VAL A 142 3.52 -2.22 -1.88
N GLN A 143 3.62 -3.46 -1.42
CA GLN A 143 4.08 -3.83 -0.08
C GLN A 143 5.51 -4.38 -0.17
N ILE A 144 6.47 -3.65 0.40
CA ILE A 144 7.89 -4.01 0.42
C ILE A 144 8.21 -4.62 1.78
N TRP A 145 8.61 -5.88 1.77
CA TRP A 145 8.83 -6.68 2.97
C TRP A 145 10.31 -6.81 3.37
N ASP A 146 11.15 -5.91 2.88
CA ASP A 146 12.56 -5.79 3.21
C ASP A 146 12.94 -4.32 3.44
N GLU A 147 13.08 -3.95 4.70
CA GLU A 147 13.46 -2.60 5.12
C GLU A 147 14.90 -2.23 4.73
N GLU A 148 15.79 -3.22 4.55
CA GLU A 148 17.17 -2.96 4.14
C GLU A 148 17.26 -2.41 2.71
N VAL A 149 16.29 -2.72 1.85
CA VAL A 149 16.20 -2.09 0.52
C VAL A 149 15.88 -0.61 0.65
N ILE A 150 14.92 -0.26 1.52
CA ILE A 150 14.48 1.14 1.72
C ILE A 150 15.58 2.00 2.33
N LYS A 151 16.33 1.47 3.31
CA LYS A 151 17.43 2.19 3.98
C LYS A 151 18.51 2.71 3.03
N LYS A 152 18.69 2.08 1.86
CA LYS A 152 19.65 2.55 0.84
C LYS A 152 19.28 3.92 0.26
N PHE A 153 17.99 4.26 0.29
CA PHE A 153 17.43 5.49 -0.27
C PHE A 153 17.07 6.51 0.82
N CYS A 154 16.85 6.06 2.05
CA CYS A 154 16.66 6.91 3.21
C CYS A 154 18.00 7.21 3.91
N LYS A 155 18.95 7.82 3.20
CA LYS A 155 20.02 8.53 3.90
C LYS A 155 19.42 9.82 4.43
N LEU A 156 19.13 9.82 5.73
CA LEU A 156 18.82 11.04 6.48
C LEU A 156 20.12 11.86 6.52
N ASP A 157 20.14 12.99 5.83
CA ASP A 157 21.05 14.10 6.14
C ASP A 157 20.60 14.79 7.44
#